data_AF-A0A4V1NR52-F1
#
_entry.id   AF-A0A4V1NR52-F1
#
_cell.length_a   1.000
_cell.length_b   1.000
_cell.length_c   1.000
_cell.angle_alpha   90.00
_cell.angle_beta   90.00
_cell.angle_gamma   90.00
#
_symmetry.space_group_name_H-M   'P 1'
#
loop_
_entity.id
_entity.type
_entity.pdbx_description
1 polymer ?
#
loop_
_entity_poly.entity_id
_entity_poly.type
_entity_poly.pdbx_seq_one_letter_code
_entity_poly.pdbx_strand_id
1 'polypeptide(L)'
;MDLHDFLYRHELDRRLSRLYGDPAASDEDWVTIPQDAEAARALLGTVSQLTGHRVFARIARCALTAYERYASPQTASSYPLYRDTALREAFGDELETAYLDWAAIILEAVRFQMGDATFGSFLRCVVEADEAYAARAEERAAAGV
;
A
#
# COMPACT_ATOMS: atom_id res chain seq x y z
N MET A 1 -7.23 -6.82 -17.99
CA MET A 1 -7.31 -6.21 -16.65
C MET A 1 -8.51 -6.86 -15.97
N ASP A 2 -8.30 -7.47 -14.82
CA ASP A 2 -9.35 -8.19 -14.08
C ASP A 2 -10.32 -7.19 -13.41
N LEU A 3 -11.61 -7.53 -13.34
CA LEU A 3 -12.63 -6.75 -12.62
C LEU A 3 -12.25 -6.56 -11.15
N HIS A 4 -11.58 -7.54 -10.57
CA HIS A 4 -11.08 -7.49 -9.19
C HIS A 4 -10.03 -6.39 -9.00
N ASP A 5 -9.08 -6.25 -9.93
CA ASP A 5 -8.07 -5.19 -9.89
C ASP A 5 -8.69 -3.79 -10.10
N PHE A 6 -9.74 -3.69 -10.93
CA PHE A 6 -10.45 -2.44 -11.15
C PHE A 6 -11.14 -1.93 -9.87
N LEU A 7 -11.86 -2.82 -9.17
CA LEU A 7 -12.56 -2.48 -7.93
C LEU A 7 -11.61 -2.07 -6.80
N TYR A 8 -10.50 -2.78 -6.66
CA TYR A 8 -9.45 -2.41 -5.71
C TYR A 8 -8.86 -1.02 -6.01
N ARG A 9 -8.51 -0.75 -7.28
CA ARG A 9 -7.97 0.56 -7.70
C ARG A 9 -8.94 1.70 -7.42
N HIS A 10 -10.23 1.50 -7.68
CA HIS A 10 -11.24 2.50 -7.37
C HIS A 10 -11.29 2.80 -5.86
N GLU A 11 -11.26 1.78 -5.00
CA GLU A 11 -11.28 1.98 -3.56
C GLU A 11 -10.00 2.70 -3.07
N LEU A 12 -8.84 2.32 -3.63
CA LEU A 12 -7.57 3.00 -3.34
C LEU A 12 -7.61 4.47 -3.73
N ASP A 13 -8.09 4.80 -4.93
CA ASP A 13 -8.15 6.18 -5.42
C ASP A 13 -9.07 7.04 -4.56
N ARG A 14 -10.21 6.49 -4.11
CA ARG A 14 -11.11 7.18 -3.18
C ARG A 14 -10.43 7.49 -1.85
N ARG A 15 -9.67 6.55 -1.30
CA ARG A 15 -8.95 6.74 -0.03
C ARG A 15 -7.82 7.74 -0.15
N LEU A 16 -7.05 7.68 -1.24
CA LEU A 16 -5.98 8.66 -1.50
C LEU A 16 -6.56 10.07 -1.70
N SER A 17 -7.68 10.20 -2.43
CA SER A 17 -8.38 11.49 -2.58
C SER A 17 -8.78 12.08 -1.23
N ARG A 18 -9.25 11.25 -0.29
CA ARG A 18 -9.55 11.71 1.08
C ARG A 18 -8.32 12.02 1.91
N LEU A 19 -7.25 11.25 1.76
CA LEU A 19 -6.01 11.46 2.52
C LEU A 19 -5.36 12.81 2.18
N TYR A 20 -5.37 13.17 0.89
CA TYR A 20 -4.77 14.41 0.39
C TYR A 20 -5.76 15.55 0.21
N GLY A 21 -7.05 15.27 0.34
CA GLY A 21 -8.10 16.26 0.27
C GLY A 21 -8.18 17.15 1.51
N ASP A 22 -8.80 18.32 1.32
CA ASP A 22 -9.19 19.17 2.44
C ASP A 22 -10.19 18.38 3.31
N PRO A 23 -9.99 18.28 4.64
CA PRO A 23 -10.95 17.66 5.55
C PRO A 23 -12.36 18.27 5.49
N ALA A 24 -12.49 19.50 4.97
CA ALA A 24 -13.76 20.20 4.75
C ALA A 24 -14.36 19.97 3.35
N ALA A 25 -13.65 19.30 2.44
CA ALA A 25 -14.16 18.96 1.11
C ALA A 25 -15.27 17.90 1.20
N SER A 26 -16.23 17.95 0.30
CA SER A 26 -17.29 16.95 0.25
C SER A 26 -16.74 15.59 -0.21
N ASP A 27 -17.41 14.51 0.18
CA ASP A 27 -17.02 13.14 -0.20
C ASP A 27 -17.11 12.87 -1.73
N GLU A 28 -17.70 13.81 -2.49
CA GLU A 28 -17.81 13.78 -3.95
C GLU A 28 -16.69 14.59 -4.65
N ASP A 29 -15.93 15.39 -3.90
CA ASP A 29 -14.85 16.21 -4.45
C ASP A 29 -13.59 15.36 -4.66
N TRP A 30 -13.30 15.08 -5.93
CA TRP A 30 -12.04 14.46 -6.32
C TRP A 30 -10.90 15.46 -6.18
N VAL A 31 -9.94 15.12 -5.33
CA VAL A 31 -8.75 15.94 -5.10
C VAL A 31 -7.59 15.37 -5.91
N THR A 32 -6.87 16.25 -6.60
CA THR A 32 -5.64 15.90 -7.31
C THR A 32 -4.62 15.36 -6.29
N ILE A 33 -4.23 14.10 -6.47
CA ILE A 33 -3.23 13.45 -5.63
C ILE A 33 -1.86 14.11 -5.91
N PRO A 34 -1.01 14.35 -4.88
CA PRO A 34 0.33 14.87 -5.10
C PRO A 34 1.15 13.99 -6.06
N GLN A 35 1.99 14.61 -6.88
CA GLN A 35 2.77 13.91 -7.92
C GLN A 35 3.63 12.76 -7.35
N ASP A 36 4.19 12.91 -6.16
CA ASP A 36 4.99 11.85 -5.52
C ASP A 36 4.11 10.66 -5.08
N ALA A 37 2.88 10.91 -4.65
CA ALA A 37 1.91 9.87 -4.34
C ALA A 37 1.35 9.21 -5.62
N GLU A 38 1.21 9.96 -6.72
CA GLU A 38 0.91 9.38 -8.03
C GLU A 38 2.05 8.49 -8.54
N ALA A 39 3.30 8.93 -8.39
CA ALA A 39 4.49 8.17 -8.75
C ALA A 39 4.61 6.90 -7.89
N ALA A 40 4.35 7.01 -6.58
CA ALA A 40 4.27 5.87 -5.67
C ALA A 40 3.17 4.88 -6.09
N ARG A 41 1.97 5.38 -6.39
CA ARG A 41 0.85 4.58 -6.91
C ARG A 41 1.21 3.91 -8.24
N ALA A 42 1.93 4.59 -9.14
CA ALA A 42 2.34 4.04 -10.43
C ALA A 42 3.45 2.97 -10.30
N LEU A 43 4.43 3.19 -9.43
CA LEU A 43 5.49 2.23 -9.11
C LEU A 43 4.91 0.97 -8.47
N LEU A 44 3.99 1.14 -7.53
CA LEU A 44 3.30 0.04 -6.88
C LEU A 44 2.23 -0.61 -7.77
N GLY A 45 1.63 0.17 -8.68
CA GLY A 45 0.74 -0.30 -9.73
C GLY A 45 1.45 -1.18 -10.75
N THR A 46 2.75 -0.95 -10.99
CA THR A 46 3.60 -1.82 -11.82
C THR A 46 3.81 -3.18 -11.15
N VAL A 47 4.07 -3.19 -9.83
CA VAL A 47 4.14 -4.42 -9.04
C VAL A 47 2.80 -5.16 -9.07
N SER A 48 1.69 -4.44 -8.82
CA SER A 48 0.33 -5.00 -8.92
C SER A 48 0.00 -5.57 -10.31
N GLN A 49 0.47 -4.96 -11.40
CA GLN A 49 0.26 -5.49 -12.75
C GLN A 49 1.03 -6.80 -13.00
N LEU A 50 2.19 -6.97 -12.35
CA LEU A 50 3.03 -8.15 -12.51
C LEU A 50 2.62 -9.30 -11.58
N THR A 51 2.07 -9.01 -10.40
CA THR A 51 1.82 -10.01 -9.34
C THR A 51 0.40 -10.05 -8.79
N GLY A 52 -0.48 -9.16 -9.24
CA GLY A 52 -1.84 -8.97 -8.70
C GLY A 52 -1.87 -8.06 -7.46
N HIS A 53 -3.03 -7.43 -7.21
CA HIS A 53 -3.21 -6.49 -6.08
C HIS A 53 -2.98 -7.11 -4.70
N ARG A 54 -3.26 -8.41 -4.50
CA ARG A 54 -3.08 -9.09 -3.21
C ARG A 54 -1.62 -9.12 -2.75
N VAL A 55 -0.70 -9.38 -3.67
CA VAL A 55 0.74 -9.35 -3.37
C VAL A 55 1.17 -7.93 -3.05
N PHE A 56 0.65 -6.94 -3.79
CA PHE A 56 0.88 -5.53 -3.51
C PHE A 56 0.39 -5.11 -2.11
N ALA A 57 -0.85 -5.43 -1.75
CA ALA A 57 -1.41 -5.13 -0.44
C ALA A 57 -0.62 -5.81 0.70
N ARG A 58 -0.15 -7.05 0.48
CA ARG A 58 0.72 -7.76 1.42
C ARG A 58 2.06 -7.04 1.61
N ILE A 59 2.73 -6.62 0.53
CA ILE A 59 3.97 -5.81 0.61
C ILE A 59 3.73 -4.52 1.39
N ALA A 60 2.64 -3.81 1.10
CA ALA A 60 2.30 -2.58 1.80
C ALA A 60 2.03 -2.81 3.29
N ARG A 61 1.38 -3.92 3.65
CA ARG A 61 1.16 -4.32 5.05
C ARG A 61 2.48 -4.58 5.78
N CYS A 62 3.43 -5.29 5.16
CA CYS A 62 4.78 -5.49 5.69
C CYS A 62 5.50 -4.16 5.92
N ALA A 63 5.47 -3.29 4.90
CA ALA A 63 6.11 -1.99 4.94
C ALA A 63 5.51 -1.10 6.02
N LEU A 64 4.18 -1.16 6.24
CA LEU A 64 3.49 -0.40 7.27
C LEU A 64 3.90 -0.87 8.66
N THR A 65 3.90 -2.19 8.91
CA THR A 65 4.38 -2.75 10.19
C THR A 65 5.84 -2.37 10.46
N ALA A 66 6.70 -2.42 9.45
CA ALA A 66 8.09 -1.98 9.57
C ALA A 66 8.19 -0.47 9.86
N TYR A 67 7.38 0.33 9.19
CA TYR A 67 7.35 1.78 9.37
C TYR A 67 6.86 2.18 10.76
N GLU A 68 5.82 1.53 11.29
CA GLU A 68 5.30 1.77 12.64
C GLU A 68 6.34 1.43 13.72
N ARG A 69 7.14 0.38 13.51
CA ARG A 69 8.29 0.03 14.39
C ARG A 69 9.43 1.05 14.30
N TYR A 70 9.73 1.52 13.09
CA TYR A 70 10.72 2.57 12.83
C TYR A 70 10.34 3.91 13.47
N ALA A 71 9.07 4.32 13.30
CA ALA A 71 8.54 5.59 13.82
C ALA A 71 8.31 5.55 15.34
N SER A 72 8.40 4.37 15.97
CA SER A 72 8.25 4.23 17.41
C SER A 72 9.47 4.83 18.14
N PRO A 73 9.26 5.74 19.12
CA PRO A 73 10.35 6.41 19.85
C PRO A 73 11.28 5.46 20.63
N GLN A 74 10.81 4.25 20.91
CA GLN A 74 11.48 3.27 21.79
C GLN A 74 12.42 2.34 21.03
N THR A 75 12.33 2.31 19.71
CA THR A 75 13.00 1.32 18.85
C THR A 75 13.75 1.95 17.70
N ALA A 76 14.06 3.26 17.76
CA ALA A 76 14.70 4.03 16.68
C ALA A 76 15.93 3.32 16.10
N SER A 77 15.68 2.49 15.08
CA SER A 77 16.63 1.69 14.32
C SER A 77 16.39 1.98 12.85
N SER A 78 17.22 1.43 11.98
CA SER A 78 17.12 1.69 10.53
C SER A 78 15.82 1.11 9.94
N TYR A 79 15.01 1.94 9.27
CA TYR A 79 13.82 1.50 8.52
C TYR A 79 14.12 0.33 7.55
N PRO A 80 15.20 0.37 6.74
CA PRO A 80 15.63 -0.77 5.92
C PRO A 80 15.70 -2.12 6.66
N LEU A 81 16.22 -2.14 7.89
CA LEU A 81 16.33 -3.38 8.66
C LEU A 81 14.94 -3.96 9.01
N TYR A 82 14.03 -3.11 9.45
CA TYR A 82 12.66 -3.54 9.77
C TYR A 82 11.89 -3.97 8.53
N ARG A 83 12.05 -3.24 7.43
CA ARG A 83 11.44 -3.55 6.14
C ARG A 83 11.89 -4.93 5.64
N ASP A 84 13.19 -5.18 5.59
CA ASP A 84 13.75 -6.42 5.06
C ASP A 84 13.36 -7.62 5.94
N THR A 85 13.32 -7.42 7.25
CA THR A 85 12.83 -8.44 8.20
C THR A 85 11.35 -8.73 7.96
N ALA A 86 10.50 -7.71 7.88
CA ALA A 86 9.06 -7.88 7.67
C ALA A 86 8.72 -8.52 6.31
N LEU A 87 9.47 -8.19 5.25
CA LEU A 87 9.32 -8.81 3.94
C LEU A 87 9.69 -10.30 3.98
N ARG A 88 10.82 -10.65 4.60
CA ARG A 88 11.24 -12.06 4.73
C ARG A 88 10.26 -12.87 5.58
N GLU A 89 9.81 -12.33 6.71
CA GLU A 89 8.81 -12.97 7.57
C GLU A 89 7.50 -13.21 6.84
N ALA A 90 7.05 -12.22 6.06
CA ALA A 90 5.76 -12.30 5.41
C ALA A 90 5.74 -13.21 4.20
N PHE A 91 6.83 -13.33 3.44
CA PHE A 91 6.84 -14.09 2.19
C PHE A 91 7.60 -15.42 2.27
N GLY A 92 8.34 -15.65 3.37
CA GLY A 92 9.14 -16.86 3.57
C GLY A 92 10.18 -17.05 2.46
N ASP A 93 10.56 -18.30 2.23
CA ASP A 93 11.44 -18.71 1.13
C ASP A 93 10.66 -19.01 -0.18
N GLU A 94 9.34 -18.76 -0.19
CA GLU A 94 8.42 -19.18 -1.26
C GLU A 94 8.40 -18.23 -2.47
N LEU A 95 8.96 -17.03 -2.35
CA LEU A 95 9.14 -16.08 -3.44
C LEU A 95 10.60 -15.96 -3.82
N GLU A 96 10.88 -15.81 -5.12
CA GLU A 96 12.23 -15.49 -5.60
C GLU A 96 12.77 -14.27 -4.84
N THR A 97 13.92 -14.43 -4.18
CA THR A 97 14.59 -13.37 -3.41
C THR A 97 14.71 -12.07 -4.21
N ALA A 98 14.89 -12.18 -5.53
CA ALA A 98 14.93 -11.05 -6.46
C ALA A 98 13.67 -10.17 -6.38
N TYR A 99 12.48 -10.74 -6.21
CA TYR A 99 11.23 -9.97 -6.11
C TYR A 99 11.13 -9.17 -4.81
N LEU A 100 11.61 -9.74 -3.70
CA LEU A 100 11.65 -9.05 -2.41
C LEU A 100 12.67 -7.90 -2.40
N ASP A 101 13.81 -8.09 -3.07
CA ASP A 101 14.81 -7.02 -3.23
C ASP A 101 14.27 -5.86 -4.08
N TRP A 102 13.54 -6.17 -5.17
CA TRP A 102 12.85 -5.14 -5.96
C TRP A 102 11.78 -4.41 -5.14
N ALA A 103 10.98 -5.13 -4.36
CA ALA A 103 9.97 -4.53 -3.47
C ALA A 103 10.64 -3.62 -2.43
N ALA A 104 11.76 -4.04 -1.84
CA ALA A 104 12.53 -3.27 -0.88
C ALA A 104 13.05 -1.95 -1.49
N ILE A 105 13.61 -1.99 -2.70
CA ILE A 105 14.11 -0.81 -3.42
C ILE A 105 12.96 0.15 -3.73
N ILE A 106 11.83 -0.37 -4.23
CA ILE A 106 10.66 0.45 -4.57
C ILE A 106 10.10 1.13 -3.32
N LEU A 107 9.96 0.41 -2.21
CA LEU A 107 9.47 0.98 -0.95
C LEU A 107 10.39 2.10 -0.44
N GLU A 108 11.70 1.94 -0.56
CA GLU A 108 12.66 2.97 -0.15
C GLU A 108 12.57 4.20 -1.05
N ALA A 109 12.49 4.00 -2.37
CA ALA A 109 12.32 5.10 -3.33
C ALA A 109 11.03 5.87 -3.07
N VAL A 110 9.93 5.17 -2.82
CA VAL A 110 8.63 5.77 -2.46
C VAL A 110 8.74 6.55 -1.15
N ARG A 111 9.37 5.98 -0.12
CA ARG A 111 9.59 6.68 1.17
C ARG A 111 10.40 7.96 0.99
N PHE A 112 11.49 7.90 0.24
CA PHE A 112 12.33 9.09 -0.01
C PHE A 112 11.61 10.16 -0.82
N GLN A 113 10.84 9.78 -1.83
CA GLN A 113 10.06 10.73 -2.64
C GLN A 113 8.95 11.38 -1.82
N MET A 114 8.19 10.60 -1.05
CA MET A 114 7.04 11.10 -0.30
C MET A 114 7.40 11.75 1.03
N GLY A 115 8.55 11.40 1.62
CA GLY A 115 8.92 11.74 2.98
C GLY A 115 8.21 10.89 4.04
N ASP A 116 8.87 10.72 5.20
CA ASP A 116 8.39 9.87 6.29
C ASP A 116 6.99 10.29 6.79
N ALA A 117 6.74 11.60 6.93
CA ALA A 117 5.46 12.12 7.44
C ALA A 117 4.22 11.62 6.66
N THR A 118 4.39 11.35 5.36
CA THR A 118 3.32 11.01 4.42
C THR A 118 3.32 9.53 4.05
N PHE A 119 4.48 8.88 4.12
CA PHE A 119 4.68 7.49 3.72
C PHE A 119 3.82 6.50 4.52
N GLY A 120 3.77 6.64 5.85
CA GLY A 120 2.95 5.76 6.70
C GLY A 120 1.46 5.81 6.39
N SER A 121 0.92 7.03 6.22
CA SER A 121 -0.50 7.22 5.89
C SER A 121 -0.85 6.68 4.51
N PHE A 122 0.05 6.83 3.54
CA PHE A 122 -0.11 6.24 2.22
C PHE A 122 -0.20 4.70 2.28
N LEU A 123 0.74 4.05 2.98
CA LEU A 123 0.72 2.59 3.15
C LEU A 123 -0.57 2.11 3.83
N ARG A 124 -1.09 2.87 4.80
CA ARG A 124 -2.37 2.58 5.45
C ARG A 124 -3.54 2.63 4.47
N CYS A 125 -3.61 3.63 3.59
CA CYS A 125 -4.66 3.67 2.55
C CYS A 125 -4.61 2.44 1.62
N VAL A 126 -3.42 1.96 1.27
CA VAL A 126 -3.22 0.76 0.44
C VAL A 126 -3.78 -0.49 1.13
N VAL A 127 -3.50 -0.66 2.43
CA VAL A 127 -3.97 -1.80 3.24
C VAL A 127 -5.48 -1.75 3.44
N GLU A 128 -6.02 -0.58 3.81
CA GLU A 128 -7.46 -0.45 4.04
C GLU A 128 -8.29 -0.60 2.76
N ALA A 129 -7.73 -0.25 1.59
CA ALA A 129 -8.37 -0.50 0.31
C ALA A 129 -8.53 -2.01 0.04
N ASP A 130 -7.53 -2.81 0.41
CA ASP A 130 -7.55 -4.27 0.29
C ASP A 130 -8.57 -4.89 1.25
N GLU A 131 -8.62 -4.42 2.49
CA GLU A 131 -9.57 -4.89 3.51
C GLU A 131 -11.02 -4.57 3.14
N ALA A 132 -11.30 -3.34 2.70
CA ALA A 132 -12.63 -2.94 2.25
C ALA A 132 -13.08 -3.73 1.01
N TYR A 133 -12.14 -4.04 0.13
CA TYR A 133 -12.41 -4.91 -1.02
C TYR A 133 -12.71 -6.36 -0.58
N ALA A 134 -11.92 -6.93 0.34
CA ALA A 134 -12.14 -8.26 0.88
C ALA A 134 -13.51 -8.39 1.56
N ALA A 135 -13.89 -7.41 2.39
CA ALA A 135 -15.20 -7.37 3.05
C ALA A 135 -16.36 -7.35 2.04
N ARG A 136 -16.28 -6.52 0.99
CA ARG A 136 -17.30 -6.50 -0.07
C ARG A 136 -17.37 -7.79 -0.87
N ALA A 137 -16.24 -8.48 -1.06
CA ALA A 137 -16.21 -9.78 -1.73
C ALA A 137 -16.90 -10.86 -0.89
N GLU A 138 -16.69 -10.85 0.43
CA GLU A 138 -17.38 -11.74 1.37
C GLU A 138 -18.88 -11.45 1.44
N GLU A 139 -19.29 -10.18 1.47
CA GLU A 139 -20.69 -9.78 1.43
C GLU A 139 -21.42 -10.26 0.17
N ARG A 140 -20.77 -10.17 -1.00
CA ARG A 140 -21.33 -10.67 -2.27
C ARG A 140 -21.47 -12.20 -2.26
N ALA A 141 -20.44 -12.89 -1.79
CA ALA A 141 -20.47 -14.35 -1.64
C ALA A 141 -21.57 -14.81 -0.67
N ALA A 142 -21.77 -14.08 0.44
CA ALA A 142 -22.86 -14.33 1.39
C ALA A 142 -24.25 -13.99 0.82
N ALA A 143 -24.34 -13.02 -0.09
CA ALA A 143 -25.56 -12.65 -0.79
C ALA A 143 -25.92 -13.60 -1.95
N GLY A 144 -25.06 -14.57 -2.28
CA GLY A 144 -25.28 -15.52 -3.37
C GLY A 144 -25.20 -14.90 -4.76
N VAL A 145 -24.49 -13.77 -4.89
CA VAL A 145 -24.23 -13.06 -6.15
C VAL A 145 -22.82 -13.33 -6.63
#